data_AF-A0A7J2VBJ2-F1
#
_entry.id   AF-A0A7J2VBJ2-F1
#
_cell.length_a   1.000
_cell.length_b   1.000
_cell.length_c   1.000
_cell.angle_alpha   90.00
_cell.angle_beta   90.00
_cell.angle_gamma   90.00
#
_symmetry.space_group_name_H-M   'P 1'
#
loop_
_entity.id
_entity.type
_entity.pdbx_description
1 polymer ?
#
loop_
_entity_poly.entity_id
_entity_poly.type
_entity_poly.pdbx_seq_one_letter_code
_entity_poly.pdbx_strand_id
1 'polypeptide(L)'
;MPKYLITVSGEIPLRSHRTRPRFYRRLIDNIEDAVEREGGKLIKSEILEAKILLESDREVGVLLAHIFGVHRVGRVLEYEFRDLKDLAEWVAKSSIERVRGKKFAVRVKRSGKHSFTSMDVAREVGSLLKPYSTGVDLENPEIVVEVEVRGNKVFLYEDSLRGPGGLPIGVEGCALVLFSGGFDSPVASWFTAKRGVFVDFLHFILGSTESTYYAFKIAQELACRWLYGYRPKFLIVDFRDVVAEVSKKVDWSYRQIALRALMYIAASKLAEKLNYDVLVTGESIGQTSSQTLRNLSSIERAVNLSKPILRPLLGFDKEEIIEYSRRIGLYDLSSRVFEACAIAPTRVATSASREDVLRELEKIDLNVLYKVLEAVRVYDLLASKPEEVVPESDLEIDFIPEDALVIDMRNPESRRIKPIENATPMGEVVWSTIPRDKVIVLICKTGSASLLMAKTLREKGFKAYSYRGGALAYFKKACRVQ
;
A
#
# COMPACT_ATOMS: atom_id res chain seq x y z
N MET A 1 -28.67 -11.57 6.57
CA MET A 1 -27.54 -10.78 6.03
C MET A 1 -26.68 -10.30 7.19
N PRO A 2 -25.35 -10.32 7.06
CA PRO A 2 -24.46 -9.85 8.13
C PRO A 2 -24.63 -8.35 8.37
N LYS A 3 -24.67 -7.98 9.65
CA LYS A 3 -24.74 -6.61 10.11
C LYS A 3 -23.49 -6.25 10.89
N TYR A 4 -23.00 -5.05 10.67
CA TYR A 4 -21.80 -4.53 11.31
C TYR A 4 -22.10 -3.19 11.97
N LEU A 5 -21.66 -3.04 13.21
CA LEU A 5 -21.67 -1.78 13.92
C LEU A 5 -20.24 -1.23 13.96
N ILE A 6 -19.97 -0.30 13.05
CA ILE A 6 -18.67 0.34 12.89
C ILE A 6 -18.56 1.47 13.89
N THR A 7 -17.52 1.45 14.74
CA THR A 7 -17.13 2.59 15.55
C THR A 7 -16.13 3.42 14.75
N VAL A 8 -16.47 4.68 14.48
CA VAL A 8 -15.58 5.57 13.72
C VAL A 8 -14.43 6.08 14.58
N SER A 9 -13.36 6.53 13.93
CA SER A 9 -12.22 7.18 14.59
C SER A 9 -12.67 8.37 15.42
N GLY A 10 -12.14 8.49 16.65
CA GLY A 10 -12.53 9.53 17.61
C GLY A 10 -12.33 10.96 17.12
N GLU A 11 -11.50 11.17 16.10
CA GLU A 11 -11.29 12.48 15.47
C GLU A 11 -12.48 12.94 14.62
N ILE A 12 -13.29 12.02 14.09
CA ILE A 12 -14.41 12.33 13.18
C ILE A 12 -15.59 12.97 13.93
N PRO A 13 -16.08 12.41 15.07
CA PRO A 13 -17.16 13.03 15.83
C PRO A 13 -16.83 14.42 16.39
N LEU A 14 -15.54 14.72 16.60
CA LEU A 14 -15.04 16.00 17.10
C LEU A 14 -15.08 17.12 16.05
N ARG A 15 -15.34 16.80 14.77
CA ARG A 15 -15.49 17.81 13.72
C ARG A 15 -16.75 18.65 13.94
N SER A 16 -16.68 19.91 13.49
CA SER A 16 -17.81 20.85 13.57
C SER A 16 -19.06 20.27 12.91
N HIS A 17 -20.24 20.72 13.35
CA HIS A 17 -21.52 20.29 12.77
C HIS A 17 -21.59 20.49 11.24
N ARG A 18 -20.88 21.50 10.70
CA ARG A 18 -20.84 21.78 9.26
C ARG A 18 -19.94 20.82 8.48
N THR A 19 -18.81 20.42 9.03
CA THR A 19 -17.81 19.58 8.33
C THR A 19 -18.02 18.09 8.56
N ARG A 20 -18.55 17.71 9.72
CA ARG A 20 -18.77 16.31 10.12
C ARG A 20 -19.56 15.48 9.09
N PRO A 21 -20.67 15.97 8.49
CA PRO A 21 -21.40 15.19 7.49
C PRO A 21 -20.56 14.77 6.28
N ARG A 22 -19.62 15.63 5.84
CA ARG A 22 -18.71 15.31 4.73
C ARG A 22 -17.79 14.14 5.08
N PHE A 23 -17.28 14.08 6.31
CA PHE A 23 -16.41 12.98 6.74
C PHE A 23 -17.16 11.65 6.79
N TYR A 24 -18.38 11.62 7.31
CA TYR A 24 -19.19 10.40 7.34
C TYR A 24 -19.56 9.93 5.93
N ARG A 25 -19.99 10.84 5.06
CA ARG A 25 -20.27 10.50 3.67
C ARG A 25 -19.03 9.90 3.00
N ARG A 26 -17.87 10.54 3.15
CA ARG A 26 -16.63 10.04 2.57
C ARG A 26 -16.23 8.67 3.11
N LEU A 27 -16.43 8.42 4.39
CA LEU A 27 -16.19 7.08 4.97
C LEU A 27 -17.12 6.03 4.36
N ILE A 28 -18.40 6.34 4.18
CA ILE A 28 -19.37 5.44 3.54
C ILE A 28 -18.98 5.18 2.08
N ASP A 29 -18.64 6.22 1.30
CA ASP A 29 -18.19 6.06 -0.09
C ASP A 29 -16.96 5.14 -0.19
N ASN A 30 -16.01 5.28 0.75
CA ASN A 30 -14.82 4.42 0.81
C ASN A 30 -15.18 2.97 1.16
N ILE A 31 -16.19 2.76 2.03
CA ILE A 31 -16.68 1.42 2.38
C ILE A 31 -17.41 0.78 1.19
N GLU A 32 -18.24 1.54 0.48
CA GLU A 32 -18.93 1.08 -0.73
C GLU A 32 -17.93 0.61 -1.78
N ASP A 33 -16.94 1.44 -2.12
CA ASP A 33 -15.89 1.06 -3.09
C ASP A 33 -15.10 -0.18 -2.63
N ALA A 34 -14.79 -0.31 -1.34
CA ALA A 34 -14.11 -1.49 -0.82
C ALA A 34 -14.94 -2.77 -1.06
N VAL A 35 -16.24 -2.71 -0.73
CA VAL A 35 -17.16 -3.85 -0.83
C VAL A 35 -17.41 -4.22 -2.29
N GLU A 36 -17.55 -3.24 -3.17
CA GLU A 36 -17.73 -3.45 -4.61
C GLU A 36 -16.52 -4.09 -5.28
N ARG A 37 -15.28 -3.73 -4.88
CA ARG A 37 -14.05 -4.34 -5.41
C ARG A 37 -13.97 -5.85 -5.13
N GLU A 38 -14.53 -6.29 -4.01
CA GLU A 38 -14.64 -7.72 -3.65
C GLU A 38 -15.86 -8.40 -4.28
N GLY A 39 -16.64 -7.70 -5.10
CA GLY A 39 -17.86 -8.20 -5.73
C GLY A 39 -19.04 -8.33 -4.78
N GLY A 40 -19.08 -7.57 -3.69
CA GLY A 40 -20.22 -7.46 -2.78
C GLY A 40 -21.02 -6.18 -3.01
N LYS A 41 -22.07 -6.02 -2.21
CA LYS A 41 -22.89 -4.80 -2.20
C LYS A 41 -23.28 -4.41 -0.77
N LEU A 42 -23.29 -3.10 -0.52
CA LEU A 42 -23.95 -2.54 0.66
C LEU A 42 -25.46 -2.49 0.45
N ILE A 43 -26.19 -3.09 1.38
CA ILE A 43 -27.65 -3.11 1.39
C ILE A 43 -28.20 -1.89 2.13
N LYS A 44 -27.58 -1.54 3.26
CA LYS A 44 -27.98 -0.41 4.08
C LYS A 44 -26.79 0.17 4.83
N SER A 45 -26.76 1.50 4.96
CA SER A 45 -25.87 2.22 5.87
C SER A 45 -26.65 3.28 6.65
N GLU A 46 -26.48 3.33 7.97
CA GLU A 46 -27.16 4.28 8.85
C GLU A 46 -26.17 4.88 9.85
N ILE A 47 -26.10 6.21 9.92
CA ILE A 47 -25.20 6.91 10.85
C ILE A 47 -25.87 7.03 12.22
N LEU A 48 -25.27 6.41 13.22
CA LEU A 48 -25.70 6.39 14.61
C LEU A 48 -24.71 7.17 15.49
N GLU A 49 -24.76 8.49 15.43
CA GLU A 49 -23.84 9.42 16.12
C GLU A 49 -22.37 9.19 15.75
N ALA A 50 -21.61 8.46 16.59
CA ALA A 50 -20.20 8.10 16.43
C ALA A 50 -20.03 6.68 15.85
N LYS A 51 -21.11 6.12 15.31
CA LYS A 51 -21.14 4.78 14.74
C LYS A 51 -21.84 4.76 13.40
N ILE A 52 -21.59 3.73 12.63
CA ILE A 52 -22.29 3.44 11.38
C ILE A 52 -22.81 2.00 11.50
N LEU A 53 -24.12 1.83 11.42
CA LEU A 53 -24.74 0.52 11.24
C LEU A 53 -24.74 0.20 9.74
N LEU A 54 -24.20 -0.95 9.38
CA LEU A 54 -24.02 -1.37 8.01
C LEU A 54 -24.57 -2.78 7.82
N GLU A 55 -25.24 -3.01 6.69
CA GLU A 55 -25.71 -4.31 6.25
C GLU A 55 -25.16 -4.60 4.85
N SER A 56 -24.61 -5.81 4.67
CA SER A 56 -24.04 -6.26 3.40
C SER A 56 -24.64 -7.60 2.99
N ASP A 57 -24.60 -7.89 1.70
CA ASP A 57 -24.98 -9.19 1.14
C ASP A 57 -24.02 -10.32 1.47
N ARG A 58 -22.81 -10.01 1.95
CA ARG A 58 -21.76 -10.99 2.27
C ARG A 58 -20.91 -10.60 3.47
N GLU A 59 -20.06 -11.51 3.91
CA GLU A 59 -19.10 -11.25 4.99
C GLU A 59 -18.01 -10.28 4.53
N VAL A 60 -17.92 -9.13 5.19
CA VAL A 60 -16.96 -8.05 4.86
C VAL A 60 -16.20 -7.53 6.09
N GLY A 61 -16.30 -8.19 7.24
CA GLY A 61 -15.72 -7.70 8.50
C GLY A 61 -14.21 -7.39 8.43
N VAL A 62 -13.41 -8.27 7.83
CA VAL A 62 -11.95 -8.08 7.65
C VAL A 62 -11.65 -6.92 6.71
N LEU A 63 -12.41 -6.80 5.61
CA LEU A 63 -12.29 -5.71 4.66
C LEU A 63 -12.57 -4.35 5.32
N LEU A 64 -13.64 -4.26 6.11
CA LEU A 64 -13.99 -3.05 6.87
C LEU A 64 -12.89 -2.65 7.87
N ALA A 65 -12.12 -3.62 8.38
CA ALA A 65 -11.02 -3.38 9.29
C ALA A 65 -9.76 -2.83 8.61
N HIS A 66 -9.74 -2.69 7.28
CA HIS A 66 -8.66 -2.04 6.52
C HIS A 66 -9.01 -0.63 6.02
N ILE A 67 -10.16 -0.07 6.43
CA ILE A 67 -10.63 1.23 5.95
C ILE A 67 -10.22 2.35 6.91
N PHE A 68 -9.49 3.35 6.41
CA PHE A 68 -9.14 4.52 7.20
C PHE A 68 -10.38 5.33 7.62
N GLY A 69 -10.38 5.78 8.88
CA GLY A 69 -11.55 6.35 9.55
C GLY A 69 -12.33 5.33 10.38
N VAL A 70 -12.07 4.03 10.24
CA VAL A 70 -12.66 2.98 11.08
C VAL A 70 -11.78 2.70 12.30
N HIS A 71 -12.34 2.79 13.50
CA HIS A 71 -11.64 2.42 14.73
C HIS A 71 -11.89 0.97 15.14
N ARG A 72 -13.12 0.50 15.00
CA ARG A 72 -13.52 -0.88 15.34
C ARG A 72 -14.68 -1.31 14.46
N VAL A 73 -14.64 -2.55 14.01
CA VAL A 73 -15.75 -3.23 13.32
C VAL A 73 -16.29 -4.28 14.26
N GLY A 74 -17.57 -4.21 14.62
CA GLY A 74 -18.22 -5.27 15.37
C GLY A 74 -19.28 -5.95 14.52
N ARG A 75 -19.20 -7.27 14.33
CA ARG A 75 -20.31 -8.04 13.78
C ARG A 75 -21.39 -8.16 14.84
N VAL A 76 -22.63 -7.82 14.49
CA VAL A 76 -23.72 -7.71 15.47
C VAL A 76 -24.99 -8.42 15.04
N LEU A 77 -25.70 -8.97 16.01
CA LEU A 77 -27.11 -9.29 15.91
C LEU A 77 -27.92 -8.09 16.41
N GLU A 78 -28.95 -7.70 15.65
CA GLU A 78 -29.84 -6.58 15.98
C GLU A 78 -31.22 -7.11 16.38
N TYR A 79 -31.79 -6.55 17.45
CA TYR A 79 -33.16 -6.84 17.88
C TYR A 79 -33.86 -5.57 18.40
N GLU A 80 -35.14 -5.44 18.10
CA GLU A 80 -36.01 -4.40 18.66
C GLU A 80 -36.73 -4.96 19.88
N PHE A 81 -36.51 -4.35 21.05
CA PHE A 81 -37.04 -4.82 22.32
C PHE A 81 -38.17 -3.91 22.84
N ARG A 82 -39.09 -4.49 23.62
CA ARG A 82 -40.22 -3.77 24.22
C ARG A 82 -39.89 -3.21 25.60
N ASP A 83 -39.21 -4.01 26.42
CA ASP A 83 -38.81 -3.67 27.78
C ASP A 83 -37.49 -4.37 28.15
N LEU A 84 -37.03 -4.14 29.38
CA LEU A 84 -35.77 -4.71 29.89
C LEU A 84 -35.78 -6.25 29.88
N LYS A 85 -36.93 -6.87 30.17
CA LYS A 85 -37.04 -8.32 30.29
C LYS A 85 -36.95 -8.98 28.92
N ASP A 86 -37.69 -8.45 27.95
CA ASP A 86 -37.66 -8.86 26.54
C ASP A 86 -36.24 -8.76 25.95
N LEU A 87 -35.55 -7.65 26.22
CA LEU A 87 -34.14 -7.46 25.85
C LEU A 87 -33.26 -8.54 26.48
N ALA A 88 -33.36 -8.74 27.80
CA ALA A 88 -32.49 -9.64 28.52
C ALA A 88 -32.68 -11.10 28.11
N GLU A 89 -33.93 -11.53 27.92
CA GLU A 89 -34.28 -12.87 27.42
C GLU A 89 -33.70 -13.12 26.02
N TRP A 90 -33.83 -12.16 25.11
CA TRP A 90 -33.30 -12.29 23.76
C TRP A 90 -31.76 -12.35 23.74
N VAL A 91 -31.09 -11.47 24.48
CA VAL A 91 -29.61 -11.45 24.57
C VAL A 91 -29.09 -12.74 25.20
N ALA A 92 -29.72 -13.18 26.30
CA ALA A 92 -29.32 -14.39 26.99
C ALA A 92 -29.47 -15.61 26.07
N LYS A 93 -30.65 -15.79 25.46
CA LYS A 93 -30.92 -16.88 24.52
C LYS A 93 -29.89 -16.94 23.39
N SER A 94 -29.48 -15.78 22.87
CA SER A 94 -28.49 -15.66 21.78
C SER A 94 -27.04 -15.90 22.24
N SER A 95 -26.79 -15.97 23.55
CA SER A 95 -25.43 -16.07 24.12
C SER A 95 -25.17 -17.35 24.91
N ILE A 96 -26.18 -18.19 25.18
CA ILE A 96 -26.06 -19.43 25.99
C ILE A 96 -24.91 -20.32 25.52
N GLU A 97 -24.84 -20.64 24.23
CA GLU A 97 -23.79 -21.55 23.72
C GLU A 97 -22.39 -20.94 23.82
N ARG A 98 -22.27 -19.61 23.77
CA ARG A 98 -20.97 -18.92 23.89
C ARG A 98 -20.42 -18.99 25.32
N VAL A 99 -21.30 -18.93 26.32
CA VAL A 99 -20.93 -18.95 27.75
C VAL A 99 -20.90 -20.35 28.37
N ARG A 100 -21.42 -21.35 27.65
CA ARG A 100 -21.57 -22.72 28.16
C ARG A 100 -20.23 -23.25 28.67
N GLY A 101 -20.18 -23.60 29.96
CA GLY A 101 -18.98 -24.17 30.58
C GLY A 101 -17.82 -23.19 30.81
N LYS A 102 -18.05 -21.87 30.72
CA LYS A 102 -17.00 -20.84 30.84
C LYS A 102 -17.33 -19.78 31.89
N LYS A 103 -16.31 -19.10 32.40
CA LYS A 103 -16.50 -17.85 33.16
C LYS A 103 -16.82 -16.71 32.21
N PHE A 104 -17.80 -15.88 32.55
CA PHE A 104 -18.23 -14.80 31.66
C PHE A 104 -18.44 -13.48 32.39
N ALA A 105 -18.47 -12.39 31.60
CA ALA A 105 -18.94 -11.08 32.01
C ALA A 105 -19.92 -10.52 30.99
N VAL A 106 -20.90 -9.74 31.44
CA VAL A 106 -21.77 -8.96 30.56
C VAL A 106 -21.32 -7.50 30.59
N ARG A 107 -20.97 -6.95 29.43
CA ARG A 107 -20.56 -5.54 29.30
C ARG A 107 -21.56 -4.80 28.45
N VAL A 108 -22.22 -3.80 29.05
CA VAL A 108 -23.33 -3.08 28.42
C VAL A 108 -22.97 -1.62 28.20
N LYS A 109 -23.10 -1.15 26.97
CA LYS A 109 -23.07 0.27 26.62
C LYS A 109 -24.48 0.75 26.27
N ARG A 110 -24.85 1.94 26.74
CA ARG A 110 -26.18 2.52 26.50
C ARG A 110 -26.06 3.93 25.92
N SER A 111 -26.83 4.22 24.89
CA SER A 111 -26.96 5.56 24.30
C SER A 111 -28.45 5.90 24.13
N GLY A 112 -28.88 7.05 24.65
CA GLY A 112 -30.28 7.49 24.67
C GLY A 112 -30.92 7.49 26.06
N LYS A 113 -32.24 7.68 26.14
CA LYS A 113 -33.02 7.75 27.39
C LYS A 113 -33.80 6.45 27.61
N HIS A 114 -33.64 5.83 28.78
CA HIS A 114 -34.26 4.55 29.15
C HIS A 114 -34.64 4.59 30.64
N SER A 115 -35.61 3.78 31.05
CA SER A 115 -35.99 3.61 32.46
C SER A 115 -35.04 2.72 33.26
N PHE A 116 -34.06 2.09 32.59
CA PHE A 116 -33.09 1.18 33.17
C PHE A 116 -31.64 1.65 32.91
N THR A 117 -30.72 1.20 33.75
CA THR A 117 -29.29 1.45 33.62
C THR A 117 -28.57 0.33 32.86
N SER A 118 -27.34 0.57 32.41
CA SER A 118 -26.49 -0.49 31.84
C SER A 118 -26.23 -1.62 32.83
N MET A 119 -26.17 -1.30 34.14
CA MET A 119 -26.00 -2.30 35.20
C MET A 119 -27.23 -3.19 35.35
N ASP A 120 -28.44 -2.64 35.16
CA ASP A 120 -29.68 -3.43 35.23
C ASP A 120 -29.74 -4.44 34.09
N VAL A 121 -29.40 -4.03 32.86
CA VAL A 121 -29.26 -4.94 31.71
C VAL A 121 -28.21 -6.01 31.99
N ALA A 122 -27.02 -5.62 32.48
CA ALA A 122 -25.95 -6.57 32.76
C ALA A 122 -26.35 -7.60 33.83
N ARG A 123 -27.06 -7.16 34.87
CA ARG A 123 -27.55 -8.02 35.96
C ARG A 123 -28.61 -9.00 35.45
N GLU A 124 -29.59 -8.53 34.69
CA GLU A 124 -30.68 -9.36 34.19
C GLU A 124 -30.17 -10.41 33.20
N VAL A 125 -29.39 -9.99 32.20
CA VAL A 125 -28.74 -10.91 31.24
C VAL A 125 -27.82 -11.88 31.98
N GLY A 126 -27.01 -11.40 32.92
CA GLY A 126 -26.10 -12.23 33.71
C GLY A 126 -26.83 -13.28 34.53
N SER A 127 -27.98 -12.93 35.13
CA SER A 127 -28.83 -13.86 35.89
C SER A 127 -29.33 -15.00 35.00
N LEU A 128 -29.79 -14.70 33.79
CA LEU A 128 -30.29 -15.69 32.83
C LEU A 128 -29.18 -16.59 32.26
N LEU A 129 -27.96 -16.08 32.14
CA LEU A 129 -26.82 -16.82 31.61
C LEU A 129 -26.09 -17.67 32.66
N LYS A 130 -26.12 -17.28 33.93
CA LYS A 130 -25.41 -17.94 35.03
C LYS A 130 -25.68 -19.46 35.13
N PRO A 131 -26.90 -19.98 34.94
CA PRO A 131 -27.14 -21.44 35.00
C PRO A 131 -26.40 -22.26 33.94
N TYR A 132 -25.95 -21.63 32.86
CA TYR A 132 -25.26 -22.29 31.75
C TYR A 132 -23.74 -22.15 31.83
N SER A 133 -23.23 -21.27 32.69
CA SER A 133 -21.81 -20.94 32.80
C SER A 133 -21.15 -21.61 34.01
N THR A 134 -19.82 -21.54 34.14
CA THR A 134 -19.10 -22.00 35.35
C THR A 134 -19.00 -20.92 36.42
N GLY A 135 -19.41 -19.69 36.12
CA GLY A 135 -19.38 -18.54 37.03
C GLY A 135 -19.37 -17.20 36.30
N VAL A 136 -19.47 -16.12 37.08
CA VAL A 136 -19.29 -14.73 36.60
C VAL A 136 -17.92 -14.24 37.08
N ASP A 137 -17.13 -13.67 36.16
CA ASP A 137 -15.81 -13.12 36.45
C ASP A 137 -15.70 -11.75 35.76
N LEU A 138 -15.70 -10.67 36.53
CA LEU A 138 -15.71 -9.31 35.99
C LEU A 138 -14.31 -8.80 35.63
N GLU A 139 -13.26 -9.42 36.19
CA GLU A 139 -11.87 -9.00 36.01
C GLU A 139 -11.23 -9.75 34.85
N ASN A 140 -11.32 -11.08 34.84
CA ASN A 140 -10.72 -11.93 33.81
C ASN A 140 -11.70 -12.99 33.26
N PRO A 141 -12.78 -12.56 32.59
CA PRO A 141 -13.71 -13.49 31.95
C PRO A 141 -13.07 -14.21 30.76
N GLU A 142 -13.41 -15.49 30.59
CA GLU A 142 -13.08 -16.23 29.36
C GLU A 142 -13.91 -15.72 28.17
N ILE A 143 -15.15 -15.29 28.43
CA ILE A 143 -16.05 -14.73 27.42
C ILE A 143 -16.70 -13.44 27.93
N VAL A 144 -16.70 -12.42 27.08
CA VAL A 144 -17.43 -11.18 27.31
C VAL A 144 -18.65 -11.15 26.39
N VAL A 145 -19.84 -11.11 26.98
CA VAL A 145 -21.08 -10.81 26.27
C VAL A 145 -21.22 -9.30 26.19
N GLU A 146 -20.80 -8.74 25.06
CA GLU A 146 -20.86 -7.29 24.83
C GLU A 146 -22.17 -6.89 24.15
N VAL A 147 -22.86 -5.94 24.76
CA VAL A 147 -24.20 -5.48 24.38
C VAL A 147 -24.18 -3.97 24.24
N GLU A 148 -24.76 -3.46 23.16
CA GLU A 148 -24.99 -2.02 22.98
C GLU A 148 -26.48 -1.73 22.79
N VAL A 149 -27.04 -0.89 23.65
CA VAL A 149 -28.45 -0.49 23.64
C VAL A 149 -28.56 0.93 23.11
N ARG A 150 -29.37 1.12 22.05
CA ARG A 150 -29.62 2.42 21.42
C ARG A 150 -31.11 2.59 21.13
N GLY A 151 -31.78 3.47 21.87
CA GLY A 151 -33.24 3.62 21.76
C GLY A 151 -33.96 2.30 22.07
N ASN A 152 -34.86 1.85 21.20
CA ASN A 152 -35.55 0.56 21.33
C ASN A 152 -34.79 -0.62 20.68
N LYS A 153 -33.52 -0.44 20.31
CA LYS A 153 -32.70 -1.46 19.65
C LYS A 153 -31.55 -1.93 20.53
N VAL A 154 -31.28 -3.24 20.47
CA VAL A 154 -30.12 -3.88 21.09
C VAL A 154 -29.24 -4.51 20.02
N PHE A 155 -27.94 -4.31 20.15
CA PHE A 155 -26.90 -4.89 19.32
C PHE A 155 -26.04 -5.81 20.18
N LEU A 156 -26.08 -7.10 19.88
CA LEU A 156 -25.23 -8.11 20.52
C LEU A 156 -24.01 -8.36 19.64
N TYR A 157 -22.80 -8.12 20.17
CA TYR A 157 -21.56 -8.34 19.43
C TYR A 157 -21.21 -9.83 19.38
N GLU A 158 -21.04 -10.35 18.17
CA GLU A 158 -20.56 -11.72 17.93
C GLU A 158 -19.03 -11.75 17.99
N ASP A 159 -18.40 -10.87 17.22
CA ASP A 159 -16.96 -10.66 17.17
C ASP A 159 -16.64 -9.17 16.99
N SER A 160 -15.35 -8.83 17.11
CA SER A 160 -14.90 -7.50 16.72
C SER A 160 -13.46 -7.45 16.26
N LEU A 161 -13.21 -6.60 15.27
CA LEU A 161 -11.90 -6.34 14.69
C LEU A 161 -11.51 -4.88 14.94
N ARG A 162 -10.21 -4.63 15.14
CA ARG A 162 -9.68 -3.27 15.24
C ARG A 162 -9.44 -2.74 13.83
N GLY A 163 -9.88 -1.51 13.59
CA GLY A 163 -9.56 -0.78 12.37
C GLY A 163 -8.31 0.09 12.53
N PRO A 164 -7.83 0.72 11.44
CA PRO A 164 -6.60 1.51 11.44
C PRO A 164 -6.73 2.87 12.14
N GLY A 165 -7.95 3.31 12.45
CA GLY A 165 -8.25 4.66 12.90
C GLY A 165 -7.97 5.68 11.80
N GLY A 166 -7.50 6.87 12.16
CA GLY A 166 -7.19 7.93 11.20
C GLY A 166 -8.45 8.60 10.64
N LEU A 167 -8.35 9.12 9.41
CA LEU A 167 -9.40 9.86 8.72
C LEU A 167 -9.74 9.19 7.37
N PRO A 168 -10.98 9.31 6.87
CA PRO A 168 -11.35 8.72 5.59
C PRO A 168 -10.56 9.37 4.45
N ILE A 169 -9.98 8.57 3.55
CA ILE A 169 -9.25 9.11 2.38
C ILE A 169 -10.16 10.03 1.56
N GLY A 170 -9.66 11.20 1.19
CA GLY A 170 -10.34 12.23 0.39
C GLY A 170 -11.05 13.31 1.18
N VAL A 171 -10.92 13.29 2.52
CA VAL A 171 -11.31 14.43 3.35
C VAL A 171 -10.25 15.52 3.37
N GLU A 172 -8.99 15.15 3.13
CA GLU A 172 -7.85 16.04 2.92
C GLU A 172 -7.44 16.06 1.43
N GLY A 173 -6.48 16.92 1.09
CA GLY A 173 -5.98 17.12 -0.27
C GLY A 173 -5.26 15.91 -0.88
N CYS A 174 -4.36 16.16 -1.82
CA CYS A 174 -3.68 15.14 -2.60
C CYS A 174 -2.16 15.25 -2.51
N ALA A 175 -1.51 14.11 -2.34
CA ALA A 175 -0.08 13.98 -2.21
C ALA A 175 0.51 13.15 -3.34
N LEU A 176 1.65 13.60 -3.85
CA LEU A 176 2.49 12.82 -4.76
C LEU A 176 3.66 12.22 -3.98
N VAL A 177 3.66 10.90 -3.83
CA VAL A 177 4.68 10.18 -3.05
C VAL A 177 5.82 9.74 -3.95
N LEU A 178 7.05 10.12 -3.60
CA LEU A 178 8.25 9.56 -4.24
C LEU A 178 8.41 8.11 -3.79
N PHE A 179 8.19 7.18 -4.71
CA PHE A 179 7.98 5.77 -4.40
C PHE A 179 9.09 4.90 -4.98
N SER A 180 9.96 4.37 -4.11
CA SER A 180 11.06 3.48 -4.50
C SER A 180 10.65 2.01 -4.59
N GLY A 181 9.61 1.60 -3.85
CA GLY A 181 9.26 0.19 -3.63
C GLY A 181 10.02 -0.47 -2.48
N GLY A 182 11.05 0.17 -1.92
CA GLY A 182 11.70 -0.29 -0.67
C GLY A 182 10.73 -0.24 0.53
N PHE A 183 11.17 -0.57 1.74
CA PHE A 183 10.27 -0.60 2.91
C PHE A 183 9.69 0.77 3.27
N ASP A 184 10.48 1.84 3.09
CA ASP A 184 10.15 3.14 3.67
C ASP A 184 9.02 3.85 2.90
N SER A 185 9.08 3.89 1.57
CA SER A 185 8.10 4.65 0.77
C SER A 185 6.66 4.11 0.81
N PRO A 186 6.38 2.78 0.83
CA PRO A 186 5.05 2.23 1.06
C PRO A 186 4.51 2.54 2.46
N VAL A 187 5.36 2.44 3.50
CA VAL A 187 4.94 2.75 4.87
C VAL A 187 4.62 4.23 5.02
N ALA A 188 5.44 5.12 4.43
CA ALA A 188 5.15 6.55 4.37
C ALA A 188 3.84 6.85 3.63
N SER A 189 3.60 6.17 2.51
CA SER A 189 2.34 6.27 1.75
C SER A 189 1.13 5.89 2.60
N TRP A 190 1.24 4.79 3.36
CA TRP A 190 0.17 4.33 4.25
C TRP A 190 -0.13 5.34 5.37
N PHE A 191 0.90 5.91 6.01
CA PHE A 191 0.70 6.93 7.04
C PHE A 191 0.08 8.23 6.49
N THR A 192 0.45 8.63 5.27
CA THR A 192 -0.18 9.76 4.58
C THR A 192 -1.65 9.48 4.30
N ALA A 193 -1.97 8.32 3.71
CA ALA A 193 -3.35 7.91 3.43
C ALA A 193 -4.20 7.81 4.71
N LYS A 194 -3.62 7.33 5.82
CA LYS A 194 -4.27 7.29 7.15
C LYS A 194 -4.73 8.66 7.64
N ARG A 195 -4.12 9.75 7.18
CA ARG A 195 -4.54 11.12 7.50
C ARG A 195 -5.61 11.67 6.56
N GLY A 196 -6.21 10.82 5.73
CA GLY A 196 -7.33 11.20 4.86
C GLY A 196 -6.91 11.84 3.54
N VAL A 197 -5.63 11.75 3.18
CA VAL A 197 -5.03 12.36 1.98
C VAL A 197 -5.10 11.37 0.81
N PHE A 198 -5.42 11.85 -0.39
CA PHE A 198 -5.27 11.05 -1.61
C PHE A 198 -3.79 10.82 -1.91
N VAL A 199 -3.42 9.57 -2.21
CA VAL A 199 -2.03 9.18 -2.43
C VAL A 199 -1.88 8.66 -3.85
N ASP A 200 -1.13 9.41 -4.65
CA ASP A 200 -0.61 8.96 -5.94
C ASP A 200 0.92 8.79 -5.84
N PHE A 201 1.49 8.00 -6.75
CA PHE A 201 2.86 7.55 -6.66
C PHE A 201 3.70 8.09 -7.82
N LEU A 202 4.93 8.50 -7.54
CA LEU A 202 5.94 8.90 -8.51
C LEU A 202 7.16 8.00 -8.38
N HIS A 203 7.40 7.16 -9.38
CA HIS A 203 8.54 6.28 -9.46
C HIS A 203 9.56 6.77 -10.51
N PHE A 204 10.82 6.80 -10.12
CA PHE A 204 11.93 7.16 -11.00
C PHE A 204 12.69 5.91 -11.43
N ILE A 205 12.80 5.67 -12.74
CA ILE A 205 13.63 4.59 -13.26
C ILE A 205 15.08 5.06 -13.25
N LEU A 206 15.89 4.56 -12.31
CA LEU A 206 17.30 4.93 -12.19
C LEU A 206 18.24 3.98 -12.96
N GLY A 207 17.76 2.80 -13.33
CA GLY A 207 18.58 1.80 -14.01
C GLY A 207 17.80 0.54 -14.39
N SER A 208 17.63 -0.39 -13.44
CA SER A 208 16.94 -1.66 -13.67
C SER A 208 15.43 -1.47 -13.83
N THR A 209 14.83 -2.23 -14.74
CA THR A 209 13.37 -2.32 -14.90
C THR A 209 12.72 -3.22 -13.84
N GLU A 210 13.51 -4.09 -13.19
CA GLU A 210 13.05 -4.97 -12.11
C GLU A 210 12.50 -4.17 -10.93
N SER A 211 13.23 -3.13 -10.51
CA SER A 211 12.80 -2.28 -9.41
C SER A 211 11.49 -1.57 -9.73
N THR A 212 11.27 -1.18 -10.99
CA THR A 212 10.02 -0.54 -11.43
C THR A 212 8.85 -1.52 -11.40
N TYR A 213 9.05 -2.75 -11.86
CA TYR A 213 8.04 -3.81 -11.80
C TYR A 213 7.62 -4.10 -10.35
N TYR A 214 8.57 -4.30 -9.44
CA TYR A 214 8.25 -4.56 -8.04
C TYR A 214 7.67 -3.34 -7.32
N ALA A 215 8.17 -2.14 -7.60
CA ALA A 215 7.59 -0.91 -7.05
C ALA A 215 6.11 -0.77 -7.47
N PHE A 216 5.79 -1.05 -8.74
CA PHE A 216 4.40 -1.05 -9.19
C PHE A 216 3.57 -2.13 -8.46
N LYS A 217 4.06 -3.37 -8.36
CA LYS A 217 3.37 -4.45 -7.61
C LYS A 217 3.09 -4.05 -6.16
N ILE A 218 4.05 -3.44 -5.48
CA ILE A 218 3.89 -3.02 -4.08
C ILE A 218 2.87 -1.88 -3.95
N ALA A 219 2.91 -0.91 -4.85
CA ALA A 219 1.92 0.17 -4.88
C ALA A 219 0.52 -0.36 -5.19
N GLN A 220 0.40 -1.34 -6.08
CA GLN A 220 -0.85 -2.02 -6.41
C GLN A 220 -1.38 -2.80 -5.20
N GLU A 221 -0.54 -3.59 -4.52
CA GLU A 221 -0.92 -4.32 -3.31
C GLU A 221 -1.38 -3.36 -2.19
N LEU A 222 -0.66 -2.25 -1.99
CA LEU A 222 -1.07 -1.18 -1.07
C LEU A 222 -2.44 -0.61 -1.47
N ALA A 223 -2.66 -0.34 -2.76
CA ALA A 223 -3.89 0.21 -3.29
C ALA A 223 -5.09 -0.73 -3.11
N CYS A 224 -4.90 -2.02 -3.39
CA CYS A 224 -5.91 -3.06 -3.22
C CYS A 224 -6.31 -3.23 -1.76
N ARG A 225 -5.35 -3.20 -0.83
CA ARG A 225 -5.62 -3.47 0.59
C ARG A 225 -6.11 -2.27 1.39
N TRP A 226 -5.66 -1.06 1.05
CA TRP A 226 -5.79 0.10 1.95
C TRP A 226 -6.34 1.37 1.29
N LEU A 227 -6.25 1.52 -0.05
CA LEU A 227 -6.61 2.76 -0.74
C LEU A 227 -7.99 2.66 -1.42
N TYR A 228 -9.04 2.75 -0.60
CA TYR A 228 -10.43 2.72 -1.04
C TYR A 228 -11.02 4.12 -1.26
N GLY A 229 -12.04 4.19 -2.11
CA GLY A 229 -12.82 5.38 -2.45
C GLY A 229 -12.27 6.23 -3.60
N TYR A 230 -11.23 5.76 -4.30
CA TYR A 230 -10.65 6.40 -5.49
C TYR A 230 -9.78 5.42 -6.28
N ARG A 231 -9.25 5.85 -7.42
CA ARG A 231 -8.30 5.10 -8.25
C ARG A 231 -6.91 5.76 -8.17
N PRO A 232 -5.97 5.20 -7.40
CA PRO A 232 -4.62 5.77 -7.27
C PRO A 232 -3.86 5.70 -8.59
N LYS A 233 -3.07 6.74 -8.88
CA LYS A 233 -2.22 6.83 -10.07
C LYS A 233 -0.78 6.46 -9.76
N PHE A 234 -0.11 5.84 -10.73
CA PHE A 234 1.32 5.56 -10.68
C PHE A 234 2.02 6.24 -11.86
N LEU A 235 2.83 7.25 -11.54
CA LEU A 235 3.59 8.05 -12.48
C LEU A 235 4.99 7.48 -12.58
N ILE A 236 5.48 7.29 -13.80
CA ILE A 236 6.82 6.77 -14.07
C ILE A 236 7.58 7.79 -14.90
N VAL A 237 8.76 8.16 -14.40
CA VAL A 237 9.69 9.03 -15.11
C VAL A 237 11.01 8.29 -15.30
N ASP A 238 11.47 8.20 -16.54
CA ASP A 238 12.76 7.61 -16.84
C ASP A 238 13.88 8.58 -16.49
N PHE A 239 14.69 8.24 -15.48
CA PHE A 239 15.77 9.08 -14.98
C PHE A 239 17.15 8.58 -15.42
N ARG A 240 17.24 7.56 -16.30
CA ARG A 240 18.52 6.97 -16.72
C ARG A 240 19.45 8.01 -17.35
N ASP A 241 18.92 8.90 -18.18
CA ASP A 241 19.70 9.98 -18.80
C ASP A 241 20.17 11.02 -17.77
N VAL A 242 19.31 11.36 -16.81
CA VAL A 242 19.65 12.27 -15.69
C VAL A 242 20.76 11.66 -14.82
N VAL A 243 20.66 10.36 -14.52
CA VAL A 243 21.68 9.60 -13.78
C VAL A 243 23.02 9.58 -14.52
N ALA A 244 22.98 9.37 -15.85
CA ALA A 244 24.18 9.38 -16.68
C ALA A 244 24.84 10.77 -16.68
N GLU A 245 24.04 11.83 -16.73
CA GLU A 245 24.52 13.21 -16.66
C GLU A 245 25.15 13.54 -15.30
N VAL A 246 24.48 13.21 -14.20
CA VAL A 246 25.00 13.37 -12.83
C VAL A 246 26.32 12.60 -12.68
N SER A 247 26.39 11.38 -13.19
CA SER A 247 27.58 10.53 -13.08
C SER A 247 28.77 11.06 -13.90
N LYS A 248 28.53 11.83 -14.97
CA LYS A 248 29.59 12.44 -15.80
C LYS A 248 30.08 13.76 -15.21
N LYS A 249 29.16 14.59 -14.70
CA LYS A 249 29.46 16.00 -14.39
C LYS A 249 29.58 16.33 -12.90
N VAL A 250 28.95 15.54 -12.02
CA VAL A 250 28.92 15.82 -10.58
C VAL A 250 30.04 15.07 -9.87
N ASP A 251 30.66 15.75 -8.91
CA ASP A 251 31.72 15.20 -8.09
C ASP A 251 31.21 14.00 -7.28
N TRP A 252 32.02 12.94 -7.21
CA TRP A 252 31.62 11.64 -6.66
C TRP A 252 30.89 11.71 -5.31
N SER A 253 31.39 12.53 -4.38
CA SER A 253 30.84 12.69 -3.02
C SER A 253 29.46 13.33 -2.97
N TYR A 254 29.08 14.08 -4.01
CA TYR A 254 27.83 14.84 -4.06
C TYR A 254 26.77 14.25 -4.99
N ARG A 255 27.10 13.20 -5.76
CA ARG A 255 26.17 12.61 -6.75
C ARG A 255 24.80 12.23 -6.18
N GLN A 256 24.76 11.63 -4.98
CA GLN A 256 23.50 11.25 -4.32
C GLN A 256 22.67 12.47 -3.90
N ILE A 257 23.35 13.52 -3.42
CA ILE A 257 22.72 14.78 -3.00
C ILE A 257 22.15 15.51 -4.21
N ALA A 258 22.94 15.62 -5.29
CA ALA A 258 22.53 16.24 -6.54
C ALA A 258 21.38 15.47 -7.22
N LEU A 259 21.46 14.13 -7.28
CA LEU A 259 20.38 13.32 -7.82
C LEU A 259 19.07 13.51 -7.05
N ARG A 260 19.12 13.51 -5.70
CA ARG A 260 17.93 13.75 -4.88
C ARG A 260 17.36 15.14 -5.11
N ALA A 261 18.22 16.15 -5.18
CA ALA A 261 17.82 17.51 -5.51
C ALA A 261 17.07 17.57 -6.85
N LEU A 262 17.58 16.90 -7.89
CA LEU A 262 16.92 16.80 -9.20
C LEU A 262 15.58 16.05 -9.14
N MET A 263 15.50 14.96 -8.36
CA MET A 263 14.24 14.25 -8.11
C MET A 263 13.21 15.16 -7.45
N TYR A 264 13.62 16.01 -6.49
CA TYR A 264 12.72 16.97 -5.84
C TYR A 264 12.25 18.07 -6.80
N ILE A 265 13.15 18.60 -7.64
CA ILE A 265 12.78 19.57 -8.68
C ILE A 265 11.76 18.95 -9.64
N ALA A 266 12.02 17.74 -10.14
CA ALA A 266 11.10 17.03 -11.03
C ALA A 266 9.75 16.78 -10.37
N ALA A 267 9.75 16.22 -9.15
CA ALA A 267 8.54 15.95 -8.41
C ALA A 267 7.73 17.22 -8.14
N SER A 268 8.37 18.33 -7.76
CA SER A 268 7.69 19.61 -7.52
C SER A 268 7.06 20.16 -8.79
N LYS A 269 7.74 20.08 -9.94
CA LYS A 269 7.20 20.52 -11.24
C LYS A 269 6.02 19.66 -11.68
N LEU A 270 6.09 18.33 -11.50
CA LEU A 270 4.96 17.43 -11.77
C LEU A 270 3.80 17.69 -10.83
N ALA A 271 4.10 17.90 -9.54
CA ALA A 271 3.10 18.21 -8.52
C ALA A 271 2.33 19.48 -8.87
N GLU A 272 3.01 20.52 -9.33
CA GLU A 272 2.37 21.75 -9.81
C GLU A 272 1.55 21.52 -11.08
N LYS A 273 2.11 20.85 -12.09
CA LYS A 273 1.44 20.57 -13.37
C LYS A 273 0.16 19.74 -13.19
N LEU A 274 0.15 18.83 -12.22
CA LEU A 274 -0.93 17.87 -11.98
C LEU A 274 -1.79 18.22 -10.76
N ASN A 275 -1.62 19.43 -10.19
CA ASN A 275 -2.38 19.97 -9.06
C ASN A 275 -2.31 19.15 -7.76
N TYR A 276 -1.15 18.57 -7.43
CA TYR A 276 -0.89 18.01 -6.11
C TYR A 276 -0.59 19.10 -5.08
N ASP A 277 -1.05 18.91 -3.84
CA ASP A 277 -0.88 19.87 -2.76
C ASP A 277 0.50 19.78 -2.12
N VAL A 278 1.00 18.55 -1.96
CA VAL A 278 2.26 18.26 -1.25
C VAL A 278 3.02 17.10 -1.90
N LEU A 279 4.33 17.07 -1.66
CA LEU A 279 5.17 15.91 -1.93
C LEU A 279 5.34 15.08 -0.66
N VAL A 280 5.55 13.79 -0.79
CA VAL A 280 5.82 12.89 0.34
C VAL A 280 7.03 12.02 0.04
N THR A 281 7.88 11.82 1.03
CA THR A 281 9.01 10.88 0.94
C THR A 281 9.03 9.92 2.13
N GLY A 282 9.66 8.77 1.93
CA GLY A 282 9.95 7.80 3.01
C GLY A 282 11.25 8.10 3.76
N GLU A 283 11.76 9.33 3.75
CA GLU A 283 13.04 9.63 4.41
C GLU A 283 12.92 9.56 5.94
N SER A 284 13.84 8.83 6.58
CA SER A 284 14.08 8.85 8.03
C SER A 284 15.45 9.47 8.35
N ILE A 285 15.56 10.18 9.47
CA ILE A 285 16.81 10.84 9.87
C ILE A 285 17.84 9.79 10.27
N GLY A 286 19.06 9.90 9.72
CA GLY A 286 20.21 9.11 10.17
C GLY A 286 20.24 7.66 9.66
N GLN A 287 19.24 7.22 8.88
CA GLN A 287 19.23 5.89 8.26
C GLN A 287 20.27 5.75 7.14
N THR A 288 20.50 6.82 6.37
CA THR A 288 21.56 6.86 5.34
C THR A 288 22.39 8.13 5.45
N SER A 289 23.65 8.08 4.99
CA SER A 289 24.58 9.22 4.98
C SER A 289 24.05 10.44 4.21
N SER A 290 23.14 10.21 3.26
CA SER A 290 22.47 11.25 2.48
C SER A 290 21.26 11.89 3.18
N GLN A 291 20.74 11.29 4.25
CA GLN A 291 19.55 11.73 5.00
C GLN A 291 19.92 12.32 6.37
N THR A 292 21.01 13.09 6.42
CA THR A 292 21.30 13.94 7.58
C THR A 292 20.45 15.20 7.52
N LEU A 293 20.09 15.77 8.68
CA LEU A 293 19.35 17.03 8.75
C LEU A 293 20.02 18.15 7.93
N ARG A 294 21.36 18.20 7.94
CA ARG A 294 22.12 19.16 7.15
C ARG A 294 21.90 18.95 5.65
N ASN A 295 22.04 17.73 5.16
CA ASN A 295 21.83 17.44 3.74
C ASN A 295 20.37 17.72 3.30
N LEU A 296 19.38 17.30 4.09
CA LEU A 296 17.96 17.56 3.78
C LEU A 296 17.68 19.07 3.72
N SER A 297 18.15 19.82 4.72
CA SER A 297 17.99 21.27 4.77
C SER A 297 18.70 21.97 3.61
N SER A 298 19.96 21.59 3.33
CA SER A 298 20.75 22.17 2.24
C SER A 298 20.14 21.91 0.88
N ILE A 299 19.62 20.69 0.63
CA ILE A 299 18.92 20.37 -0.61
C ILE A 299 17.70 21.26 -0.76
N GLU A 300 16.76 21.26 0.19
CA GLU A 300 15.51 22.01 0.08
C GLU A 300 15.73 23.51 -0.12
N ARG A 301 16.72 24.08 0.59
CA ARG A 301 17.09 25.49 0.45
C ARG A 301 17.79 25.81 -0.88
N ALA A 302 18.41 24.82 -1.52
CA ALA A 302 19.02 24.98 -2.83
C ALA A 302 17.98 24.90 -3.96
N VAL A 303 17.01 23.99 -3.85
CA VAL A 303 16.11 23.67 -4.99
C VAL A 303 14.82 24.49 -5.08
N ASN A 304 14.53 25.41 -4.14
CA ASN A 304 13.36 26.31 -4.15
C ASN A 304 12.06 25.63 -4.64
N LEU A 305 11.56 24.69 -3.84
CA LEU A 305 10.39 23.88 -4.20
C LEU A 305 9.09 24.69 -4.19
N SER A 306 8.21 24.45 -5.16
CA SER A 306 6.87 25.04 -5.20
C SER A 306 5.87 24.31 -4.28
N LYS A 307 6.22 23.12 -3.81
CA LYS A 307 5.40 22.28 -2.93
C LYS A 307 6.19 21.83 -1.70
N PRO A 308 5.58 21.76 -0.51
CA PRO A 308 6.26 21.25 0.69
C PRO A 308 6.46 19.74 0.59
N ILE A 309 7.53 19.24 1.23
CA ILE A 309 7.82 17.81 1.36
C ILE A 309 7.45 17.33 2.76
N LEU A 310 6.54 16.38 2.85
CA LEU A 310 6.19 15.70 4.09
C LEU A 310 7.01 14.41 4.26
N ARG A 311 7.41 14.14 5.51
CA ARG A 311 8.22 12.98 5.89
C ARG A 311 7.58 12.23 7.04
N PRO A 312 6.59 11.37 6.79
CA PRO A 312 5.88 10.65 7.84
C PRO A 312 6.80 9.80 8.73
N LEU A 313 7.94 9.35 8.20
CA LEU A 313 8.88 8.44 8.86
C LEU A 313 10.09 9.13 9.50
N LEU A 314 10.08 10.47 9.58
CA LEU A 314 11.26 11.25 9.96
C LEU A 314 11.89 10.81 11.30
N GLY A 315 11.07 10.39 12.26
CA GLY A 315 11.48 9.94 13.59
C GLY A 315 11.40 8.43 13.84
N PHE A 316 11.19 7.62 12.80
CA PHE A 316 11.07 6.16 12.92
C PHE A 316 12.44 5.50 12.73
N ASP A 317 12.73 4.47 13.50
CA ASP A 317 13.85 3.59 13.22
C ASP A 317 13.49 2.50 12.18
N LYS A 318 14.50 1.76 11.73
CA LYS A 318 14.34 0.74 10.69
C LYS A 318 13.50 -0.45 11.15
N GLU A 319 13.57 -0.82 12.42
CA GLU A 319 12.81 -1.96 12.96
C GLU A 319 11.33 -1.61 13.04
N GLU A 320 10.99 -0.40 13.46
CA GLU A 320 9.63 0.13 13.44
C GLU A 320 9.05 0.13 12.03
N ILE A 321 9.80 0.64 11.03
CA ILE A 321 9.35 0.66 9.63
C ILE A 321 9.10 -0.77 9.13
N ILE A 322 10.00 -1.71 9.44
CA ILE A 322 9.85 -3.11 9.06
C ILE A 322 8.63 -3.74 9.75
N GLU A 323 8.40 -3.45 11.03
CA GLU A 323 7.23 -3.95 11.76
C GLU A 323 5.93 -3.42 11.13
N TYR A 324 5.89 -2.13 10.79
CA TYR A 324 4.75 -1.55 10.07
C TYR A 324 4.57 -2.19 8.70
N SER A 325 5.64 -2.43 7.94
CA SER A 325 5.57 -3.11 6.64
C SER A 325 4.95 -4.51 6.75
N ARG A 326 5.26 -5.26 7.81
CA ARG A 326 4.61 -6.55 8.11
C ARG A 326 3.14 -6.37 8.48
N ARG A 327 2.83 -5.43 9.36
CA ARG A 327 1.45 -5.13 9.80
C ARG A 327 0.54 -4.74 8.63
N ILE A 328 1.05 -4.01 7.64
CA ILE A 328 0.28 -3.60 6.45
C ILE A 328 0.29 -4.65 5.32
N GLY A 329 1.08 -5.72 5.48
CA GLY A 329 1.13 -6.86 4.55
C GLY A 329 2.00 -6.65 3.31
N LEU A 330 3.00 -5.76 3.37
CA LEU A 330 3.87 -5.44 2.23
C LEU A 330 5.30 -5.97 2.37
N TYR A 331 5.66 -6.48 3.54
CA TYR A 331 7.04 -6.89 3.86
C TYR A 331 7.65 -7.82 2.82
N ASP A 332 6.96 -8.90 2.45
CA ASP A 332 7.50 -9.91 1.54
C ASP A 332 7.79 -9.33 0.15
N LEU A 333 6.92 -8.46 -0.37
CA LEU A 333 7.13 -7.80 -1.65
C LEU A 333 8.25 -6.75 -1.57
N SER A 334 8.23 -5.89 -0.55
CA SER A 334 9.28 -4.88 -0.35
C SER A 334 10.66 -5.48 -0.14
N SER A 335 10.76 -6.66 0.48
CA SER A 335 12.03 -7.37 0.67
C SER A 335 12.69 -7.83 -0.64
N ARG A 336 11.91 -7.97 -1.72
CA ARG A 336 12.40 -8.35 -3.06
C ARG A 336 12.94 -7.16 -3.85
N VAL A 337 12.69 -5.93 -3.39
CA VAL A 337 13.19 -4.73 -4.06
C VAL A 337 14.66 -4.53 -3.73
N PHE A 338 15.49 -4.63 -4.76
CA PHE A 338 16.91 -4.32 -4.63
C PHE A 338 17.12 -2.81 -4.86
N GLU A 339 17.40 -2.06 -3.79
CA GLU A 339 17.73 -0.64 -3.88
C GLU A 339 19.16 -0.43 -4.42
N ALA A 340 19.36 -0.62 -5.72
CA ALA A 340 20.62 -0.33 -6.38
C ALA A 340 20.73 1.13 -6.82
N CYS A 341 20.81 2.09 -5.89
CA CYS A 341 21.31 3.41 -6.25
C CYS A 341 22.85 3.37 -6.30
N ALA A 342 23.42 2.65 -7.28
CA ALA A 342 24.85 2.36 -7.40
C ALA A 342 25.74 3.58 -7.78
N ILE A 343 25.17 4.79 -7.72
CA ILE A 343 25.81 6.02 -8.23
C ILE A 343 26.93 6.51 -7.28
N ALA A 344 26.90 6.11 -6.00
CA ALA A 344 27.99 6.34 -5.05
C ALA A 344 27.96 5.36 -3.87
N PRO A 345 28.45 4.11 -4.03
CA PRO A 345 28.42 3.10 -2.96
C PRO A 345 29.42 3.38 -1.81
N THR A 346 30.36 4.32 -1.96
CA THR A 346 31.35 4.65 -0.92
C THR A 346 31.58 6.16 -0.80
N ARG A 347 31.68 6.67 0.44
CA ARG A 347 32.03 8.06 0.81
C ARG A 347 31.14 9.16 0.21
N VAL A 348 29.85 9.16 0.58
CA VAL A 348 28.93 10.27 0.31
C VAL A 348 29.16 11.39 1.32
N ALA A 349 29.08 12.64 0.89
CA ALA A 349 29.15 13.80 1.79
C ALA A 349 28.00 13.75 2.82
N THR A 350 28.31 13.75 4.11
CA THR A 350 27.32 13.71 5.20
C THR A 350 26.85 15.11 5.64
N SER A 351 27.50 16.16 5.13
CA SER A 351 27.23 17.56 5.48
C SER A 351 27.60 18.48 4.31
N ALA A 352 26.76 18.53 3.29
CA ALA A 352 26.87 19.53 2.22
C ALA A 352 26.26 20.87 2.67
N SER A 353 26.90 21.99 2.35
CA SER A 353 26.29 23.32 2.45
C SER A 353 25.31 23.56 1.29
N ARG A 354 24.48 24.59 1.39
CA ARG A 354 23.58 24.99 0.29
C ARG A 354 24.39 25.37 -0.96
N GLU A 355 25.50 26.07 -0.76
CA GLU A 355 26.39 26.54 -1.80
C GLU A 355 27.08 25.38 -2.52
N ASP A 356 27.43 24.29 -1.80
CA ASP A 356 27.93 23.06 -2.43
C ASP A 356 26.88 22.46 -3.36
N VAL A 357 25.64 22.34 -2.90
CA VAL A 357 24.55 21.74 -3.70
C VAL A 357 24.29 22.57 -4.96
N LEU A 358 24.23 23.90 -4.85
CA LEU A 358 24.03 24.78 -5.99
C LEU A 358 25.17 24.65 -7.02
N ARG A 359 26.42 24.67 -6.57
CA ARG A 359 27.59 24.50 -7.45
C ARG A 359 27.56 23.18 -8.22
N GLU A 360 27.16 22.09 -7.57
CA GLU A 360 27.03 20.79 -8.25
C GLU A 360 25.85 20.74 -9.21
N LEU A 361 24.73 21.38 -8.88
CA LEU A 361 23.56 21.45 -9.77
C LEU A 361 23.81 22.31 -11.01
N GLU A 362 24.59 23.38 -10.90
CA GLU A 362 24.99 24.25 -12.02
C GLU A 362 25.81 23.51 -13.10
N LYS A 363 26.50 22.42 -12.72
CA LYS A 363 27.22 21.57 -13.67
C LYS A 363 26.27 20.79 -14.60
N ILE A 364 24.99 20.64 -14.22
CA ILE A 364 24.03 19.73 -14.87
C ILE A 364 23.17 20.51 -15.86
N ASP A 365 22.99 19.98 -17.07
CA ASP A 365 22.05 20.55 -18.03
C ASP A 365 20.60 20.17 -17.65
N LEU A 366 19.86 21.15 -17.13
CA LEU A 366 18.46 20.97 -16.74
C LEU A 366 17.54 20.66 -17.93
N ASN A 367 17.97 20.85 -19.18
CA ASN A 367 17.19 20.41 -20.34
C ASN A 367 16.97 18.90 -20.37
N VAL A 368 17.92 18.12 -19.84
CA VAL A 368 17.73 16.66 -19.67
C VAL A 368 16.55 16.39 -18.74
N LEU A 369 16.40 17.17 -17.68
CA LEU A 369 15.27 17.06 -16.75
C LEU A 369 13.94 17.40 -17.44
N TYR A 370 13.89 18.47 -18.22
CA TYR A 370 12.65 18.87 -18.91
C TYR A 370 12.18 17.81 -19.91
N LYS A 371 13.10 17.21 -20.68
CA LYS A 371 12.79 16.13 -21.62
C LYS A 371 12.17 14.92 -20.93
N VAL A 372 12.71 14.50 -19.78
CA VAL A 372 12.15 13.33 -19.06
C VAL A 372 10.78 13.63 -18.46
N LEU A 373 10.51 14.88 -18.07
CA LEU A 373 9.21 15.31 -17.55
C LEU A 373 8.11 15.36 -18.61
N GLU A 374 8.47 15.61 -19.87
CA GLU A 374 7.53 15.54 -21.00
C GLU A 374 7.11 14.10 -21.31
N ALA A 375 7.99 13.13 -21.08
CA ALA A 375 7.78 11.71 -21.32
C ALA A 375 7.20 10.93 -20.11
N VAL A 376 6.57 11.63 -19.15
CA VAL A 376 5.96 10.98 -17.97
C VAL A 376 4.83 10.02 -18.40
N ARG A 377 4.90 8.78 -17.91
CA ARG A 377 3.84 7.78 -18.14
C ARG A 377 2.98 7.69 -16.89
N VAL A 378 1.65 7.68 -17.07
CA VAL A 378 0.68 7.64 -15.96
C VAL A 378 -0.18 6.39 -16.12
N TYR A 379 -0.23 5.58 -15.07
CA TYR A 379 -1.00 4.34 -15.01
C TYR A 379 -2.05 4.42 -13.91
N ASP A 380 -3.23 3.84 -14.15
CA ASP A 380 -4.19 3.55 -13.09
C ASP A 380 -3.76 2.25 -12.41
N LEU A 381 -3.47 2.30 -11.11
CA LEU A 381 -2.91 1.15 -10.38
C LEU A 381 -3.85 -0.06 -10.33
N LEU A 382 -5.15 0.16 -10.37
CA LEU A 382 -6.13 -0.90 -10.21
C LEU A 382 -6.56 -1.49 -11.55
N ALA A 383 -6.39 -0.74 -12.65
CA ALA A 383 -6.72 -1.21 -14.00
C ALA A 383 -5.51 -1.76 -14.77
N SER A 384 -4.29 -1.28 -14.48
CA SER A 384 -3.09 -1.64 -15.26
C SER A 384 -2.40 -2.88 -14.70
N LYS A 385 -1.79 -3.69 -15.58
CA LYS A 385 -1.01 -4.86 -15.16
C LYS A 385 0.46 -4.50 -14.87
N PRO A 386 1.14 -5.18 -13.93
CA PRO A 386 2.56 -4.94 -13.64
C PRO A 386 3.49 -5.05 -14.85
N GLU A 387 3.14 -5.85 -15.85
CA GLU A 387 3.95 -6.03 -17.06
C GLU A 387 3.90 -4.79 -17.97
N GLU A 388 2.88 -3.95 -17.87
CA GLU A 388 2.69 -2.76 -18.71
C GLU A 388 3.66 -1.63 -18.33
N VAL A 389 4.15 -1.61 -17.08
CA VAL A 389 5.08 -0.55 -16.65
C VAL A 389 6.51 -0.75 -17.16
N VAL A 390 6.87 -1.98 -17.55
CA VAL A 390 8.16 -2.28 -18.16
C VAL A 390 8.23 -1.56 -19.51
N PRO A 391 9.22 -0.65 -19.73
CA PRO A 391 9.31 0.11 -20.97
C PRO A 391 9.31 -0.80 -22.20
N GLU A 392 8.41 -0.53 -23.16
CA GLU A 392 8.43 -1.24 -24.45
C GLU A 392 9.69 -0.94 -25.25
N SER A 393 10.38 0.17 -25.02
CA SER A 393 11.67 0.45 -25.66
C SER A 393 12.76 -0.55 -25.26
N ASP A 394 12.63 -1.17 -24.08
CA ASP A 394 13.68 -2.01 -23.53
C ASP A 394 13.56 -3.40 -24.18
N LEU A 395 14.48 -3.72 -25.10
CA LEU A 395 14.58 -5.07 -25.69
C LEU A 395 15.21 -6.09 -24.73
N GLU A 396 15.90 -5.61 -23.70
CA GLU A 396 16.57 -6.43 -22.69
C GLU A 396 16.09 -6.11 -21.29
N ILE A 397 15.72 -7.14 -20.54
CA ILE A 397 15.37 -7.08 -19.12
C ILE A 397 16.35 -7.91 -18.29
N ASP A 398 16.54 -7.56 -17.03
CA ASP A 398 17.49 -8.18 -16.10
C ASP A 398 16.80 -9.02 -15.00
N PHE A 399 15.51 -9.31 -15.20
CA PHE A 399 14.67 -10.14 -14.34
C PHE A 399 13.64 -10.87 -15.18
N ILE A 400 12.96 -11.85 -14.58
CA ILE A 400 11.87 -12.60 -15.21
C ILE A 400 10.58 -12.26 -14.44
N PRO A 401 9.57 -11.63 -15.07
CA PRO A 401 8.25 -11.44 -14.47
C PRO A 401 7.62 -12.79 -14.12
N GLU A 402 6.86 -12.87 -13.01
CA GLU A 402 6.30 -14.13 -12.49
C GLU A 402 5.38 -14.84 -13.51
N ASP A 403 4.61 -14.08 -14.28
CA ASP A 403 3.71 -14.60 -15.31
C ASP A 403 4.34 -14.67 -16.71
N ALA A 404 5.66 -14.50 -16.84
CA ALA A 404 6.32 -14.54 -18.14
C ALA A 404 6.47 -15.98 -18.67
N LEU A 405 6.28 -16.16 -19.99
CA LEU A 405 6.70 -17.37 -20.68
C LEU A 405 8.21 -17.31 -20.90
N VAL A 406 8.96 -18.14 -20.18
CA VAL A 406 10.42 -18.24 -20.33
C VAL A 406 10.74 -19.24 -21.43
N ILE A 407 11.52 -18.81 -22.42
CA ILE A 407 11.96 -19.64 -23.53
C ILE A 407 13.47 -19.85 -23.46
N ASP A 408 13.90 -21.09 -23.26
CA ASP A 408 15.30 -21.48 -23.23
C ASP A 408 15.80 -21.81 -24.65
N MET A 409 16.66 -20.94 -25.17
CA MET A 409 17.26 -21.06 -26.50
C MET A 409 18.60 -21.81 -26.48
N ARG A 410 19.03 -22.35 -25.33
CA ARG A 410 20.29 -23.10 -25.21
C ARG A 410 20.16 -24.50 -25.80
N ASN A 411 21.30 -25.10 -26.14
CA ASN A 411 21.34 -26.48 -26.63
C ASN A 411 20.85 -27.47 -25.54
N PRO A 412 20.38 -28.67 -25.94
CA PRO A 412 19.85 -29.67 -25.00
C PRO A 412 20.81 -30.06 -23.88
N GLU A 413 22.12 -30.15 -24.16
CA GLU A 413 23.14 -30.50 -23.17
C GLU A 413 23.26 -29.45 -22.06
N SER A 414 23.35 -28.18 -22.43
CA SER A 414 23.42 -27.07 -21.46
C SER A 414 22.17 -27.00 -20.58
N ARG A 415 21.00 -27.33 -21.15
CA ARG A 415 19.73 -27.40 -20.43
C ARG A 415 19.71 -28.54 -19.41
N ARG A 416 20.26 -29.70 -19.75
CA ARG A 416 20.38 -30.85 -18.84
C ARG A 416 21.34 -30.58 -17.67
N ILE A 417 22.48 -29.93 -17.95
CA ILE A 417 23.50 -29.64 -16.92
C ILE A 417 22.98 -28.64 -15.89
N LYS A 418 22.39 -27.54 -16.38
CA LYS A 418 21.88 -26.48 -15.51
C LYS A 418 20.58 -25.92 -16.09
N PRO A 419 19.41 -26.47 -15.72
CA PRO A 419 18.14 -26.00 -16.21
C PRO A 419 17.83 -24.59 -15.70
N ILE A 420 17.09 -23.82 -16.51
CA ILE A 420 16.46 -22.58 -16.07
C ILE A 420 15.07 -22.95 -15.56
N GLU A 421 14.70 -22.42 -14.41
CA GLU A 421 13.42 -22.72 -13.77
C GLU A 421 12.25 -22.25 -14.65
N ASN A 422 11.21 -23.09 -14.77
CA ASN A 422 9.99 -22.83 -15.55
C ASN A 422 10.21 -22.44 -17.03
N ALA A 423 11.34 -22.84 -17.62
CA ALA A 423 11.66 -22.51 -19.01
C ALA A 423 11.22 -23.59 -20.01
N THR A 424 10.52 -23.18 -21.07
CA THR A 424 10.15 -24.02 -22.20
C THR A 424 11.28 -24.02 -23.25
N PRO A 425 11.76 -25.17 -23.72
CA PRO A 425 12.71 -25.23 -24.82
C PRO A 425 12.19 -24.57 -26.10
N MET A 426 13.03 -23.76 -26.77
CA MET A 426 12.66 -23.08 -28.03
C MET A 426 12.04 -24.01 -29.09
N GLY A 427 12.51 -25.27 -29.18
CA GLY A 427 12.00 -26.25 -30.14
C GLY A 427 10.61 -26.82 -29.81
N GLU A 428 10.12 -26.61 -28.58
CA GLU A 428 8.82 -27.09 -28.10
C GLU A 428 7.77 -25.97 -28.07
N VAL A 429 8.15 -24.75 -28.45
CA VAL A 429 7.26 -23.58 -28.43
C VAL A 429 6.31 -23.61 -29.62
N VAL A 430 5.01 -23.68 -29.33
CA VAL A 430 3.94 -23.54 -30.33
C VAL A 430 3.50 -22.07 -30.41
N TRP A 431 4.03 -21.32 -31.37
CA TRP A 431 3.81 -19.87 -31.45
C TRP A 431 2.36 -19.44 -31.70
N SER A 432 1.55 -20.29 -32.32
CA SER A 432 0.14 -20.00 -32.60
C SER A 432 -0.75 -20.00 -31.36
N THR A 433 -0.32 -20.64 -30.27
CA THR A 433 -1.12 -20.75 -29.03
C THR A 433 -0.78 -19.66 -28.01
N ILE A 434 0.23 -18.82 -28.27
CA ILE A 434 0.70 -17.81 -27.33
C ILE A 434 -0.11 -16.52 -27.51
N PRO A 435 -0.79 -16.01 -26.47
CA PRO A 435 -1.45 -14.71 -26.52
C PRO A 435 -0.47 -13.58 -26.84
N ARG A 436 -0.92 -12.57 -27.61
CA ARG A 436 -0.04 -11.47 -28.07
C ARG A 436 0.41 -10.55 -26.93
N ASP A 437 -0.41 -10.44 -25.89
CA ASP A 437 -0.14 -9.68 -24.67
C ASP A 437 0.72 -10.44 -23.64
N LYS A 438 0.96 -11.74 -23.86
CA LYS A 438 1.81 -12.54 -22.96
C LYS A 438 3.25 -12.07 -23.06
N VAL A 439 3.84 -11.75 -21.91
CA VAL A 439 5.27 -11.42 -21.82
C VAL A 439 6.10 -12.67 -22.09
N ILE A 440 7.02 -12.59 -23.04
CA ILE A 440 7.94 -13.67 -23.42
C ILE A 440 9.36 -13.24 -23.05
N VAL A 441 10.08 -14.09 -22.32
CA VAL A 441 11.48 -13.84 -21.95
C VAL A 441 12.37 -14.91 -22.55
N LEU A 442 13.22 -14.51 -23.48
CA LEU A 442 14.14 -15.38 -24.19
C LEU A 442 15.49 -15.40 -23.49
N ILE A 443 16.02 -16.60 -23.26
CA ILE A 443 17.32 -16.79 -22.61
C ILE A 443 18.21 -17.67 -23.48
N CYS A 444 19.29 -17.10 -24.00
CA CYS A 444 20.38 -17.86 -24.61
C CYS A 444 21.63 -17.83 -23.71
N LYS A 445 22.76 -18.39 -24.15
CA LYS A 445 23.98 -18.49 -23.31
C LYS A 445 24.49 -17.12 -22.84
N THR A 446 24.64 -16.15 -23.74
CA THR A 446 25.28 -14.84 -23.50
C THR A 446 24.35 -13.63 -23.64
N GLY A 447 23.12 -13.83 -24.12
CA GLY A 447 22.13 -12.77 -24.38
C GLY A 447 22.04 -12.32 -25.84
N SER A 448 23.07 -12.55 -26.67
CA SER A 448 23.13 -12.02 -28.04
C SER A 448 22.07 -12.63 -28.97
N ALA A 449 21.93 -13.96 -28.97
CA ALA A 449 20.94 -14.64 -29.82
C ALA A 449 19.49 -14.39 -29.36
N SER A 450 19.27 -14.29 -28.05
CA SER A 450 17.95 -13.97 -27.50
C SER A 450 17.54 -12.54 -27.81
N LEU A 451 18.48 -11.59 -27.86
CA LEU A 451 18.22 -10.21 -28.26
C LEU A 451 17.71 -10.10 -29.70
N LEU A 452 18.37 -10.78 -30.63
CA LEU A 452 17.94 -10.79 -32.03
C LEU A 452 16.55 -11.42 -32.17
N MET A 453 16.31 -12.54 -31.49
CA MET A 453 15.00 -13.20 -31.51
C MET A 453 13.91 -12.34 -30.88
N ALA A 454 14.19 -11.66 -29.76
CA ALA A 454 13.23 -10.76 -29.10
C ALA A 454 12.80 -9.63 -30.05
N LYS A 455 13.76 -9.05 -30.79
CA LYS A 455 13.47 -8.05 -31.82
C LYS A 455 12.55 -8.60 -32.91
N THR A 456 12.88 -9.77 -33.48
CA THR A 456 12.05 -10.40 -34.51
C THR A 456 10.65 -10.75 -34.02
N LEU A 457 10.49 -11.19 -32.77
CA LEU A 457 9.18 -11.49 -32.20
C LEU A 457 8.35 -10.22 -31.98
N ARG A 458 8.97 -9.10 -31.59
CA ARG A 458 8.29 -7.80 -31.49
C ARG A 458 7.82 -7.27 -32.84
N GLU A 459 8.63 -7.41 -33.89
CA GLU A 459 8.22 -7.09 -35.25
C GLU A 459 6.99 -7.91 -35.68
N LYS A 460 6.81 -9.11 -35.12
CA LYS A 460 5.64 -9.97 -35.32
C LYS A 460 4.48 -9.69 -34.34
N GLY A 461 4.57 -8.66 -33.50
CA GLY A 461 3.53 -8.24 -32.56
C GLY A 461 3.48 -9.01 -31.24
N PHE A 462 4.55 -9.69 -30.83
CA PHE A 462 4.66 -10.29 -29.50
C PHE A 462 5.37 -9.36 -28.51
N LYS A 463 4.96 -9.42 -27.24
CA LYS A 463 5.65 -8.72 -26.14
C LYS A 463 6.87 -9.51 -25.65
N ALA A 464 7.91 -9.56 -26.49
CA ALA A 464 9.13 -10.36 -26.25
C ALA A 464 10.31 -9.53 -25.74
N TYR A 465 11.10 -10.10 -24.82
CA TYR A 465 12.31 -9.52 -24.25
C TYR A 465 13.44 -10.54 -24.23
N SER A 466 14.68 -10.06 -24.28
CA SER A 466 15.88 -10.86 -24.03
C SER A 466 16.34 -10.69 -22.60
N TYR A 467 16.74 -11.78 -21.94
CA TYR A 467 17.36 -11.67 -20.63
C TYR A 467 18.80 -11.14 -20.76
N ARG A 468 19.06 -9.97 -20.19
CA ARG A 468 20.33 -9.24 -20.28
C ARG A 468 21.49 -10.11 -19.79
N GLY A 469 22.48 -10.33 -20.64
CA GLY A 469 23.63 -11.18 -20.36
C GLY A 469 23.36 -12.69 -20.38
N GLY A 470 22.15 -13.11 -20.76
CA GLY A 470 21.76 -14.51 -20.94
C GLY A 470 21.87 -15.37 -19.67
N ALA A 471 21.99 -16.68 -19.87
CA ALA A 471 22.03 -17.67 -18.80
C ALA A 471 23.24 -17.48 -17.86
N LEU A 472 24.37 -16.94 -18.35
CA LEU A 472 25.52 -16.62 -17.50
C LEU A 472 25.17 -15.59 -16.43
N ALA A 473 24.44 -14.53 -16.80
CA ALA A 473 23.97 -13.52 -15.87
C ALA A 473 22.86 -14.06 -14.96
N TYR A 474 21.93 -14.84 -15.52
CA TYR A 474 20.84 -15.48 -14.77
C TYR A 474 21.36 -16.33 -13.60
N PHE A 475 22.28 -17.25 -13.86
CA PHE A 475 22.82 -18.10 -12.80
C PHE A 475 23.71 -17.35 -11.81
N LYS A 476 24.41 -16.30 -12.24
CA LYS A 476 25.20 -15.46 -11.34
C LYS A 476 24.32 -14.69 -10.36
N LYS A 477 23.11 -14.28 -10.79
CA LYS A 477 22.10 -13.64 -9.94
C LYS A 477 21.49 -14.64 -8.97
N ALA A 478 21.12 -15.84 -9.44
CA ALA A 478 20.57 -16.91 -8.60
C ALA A 478 21.51 -17.30 -7.44
N CYS A 479 22.82 -17.35 -7.68
CA CYS A 479 23.82 -17.64 -6.64
C CYS A 479 24.02 -16.52 -5.59
N ARG A 480 23.40 -15.35 -5.73
CA ARG A 480 23.47 -14.25 -4.73
C ARG A 480 22.26 -14.19 -3.80
N VAL A 481 21.22 -14.98 -4.09
CA VAL A 481 19.94 -15.00 -3.36
C VAL A 481 19.84 -16.22 -2.43
N GLN A 482 20.80 -17.16 -2.52
CA GLN A 482 21.12 -18.17 -1.50
C GLN A 482 22.25 -17.65 -0.62
#